data_AF-A0A2G9XP67-F1
#
_entry.id   AF-A0A2G9XP67-F1
#
_cell.length_a   1.000
_cell.length_b   1.000
_cell.length_c   1.000
_cell.angle_alpha   90.00
_cell.angle_beta   90.00
_cell.angle_gamma   90.00
#
_symmetry.space_group_name_H-M   'P 1'
#
loop_
_entity.id
_entity.type
_entity.pdbx_description
1 polymer ?
#
loop_
_entity_poly.entity_id
_entity_poly.type
_entity_poly.pdbx_seq_one_letter_code
_entity_poly.pdbx_strand_id
1 'polypeptide(L)' 'FGRIVTIADVFDALISKRAYKESWGEERSLEEMIKAKAAIFDPELLDHFLLRLPLIRQIRERYKEKDAAEAK' A
#
# COMPACT_ATOMS: atom_id res chain seq x y z
N PHE A 1 -17.92 -0.38 -1.13
CA PHE A 1 -16.72 -0.40 -0.26
C PHE A 1 -15.55 -1.23 -0.81
N GLY A 2 -15.78 -2.37 -1.49
CA GLY A 2 -14.70 -3.24 -1.97
C GLY A 2 -13.60 -2.56 -2.80
N ARG A 3 -13.95 -1.60 -3.67
CA ARG A 3 -12.98 -0.91 -4.55
C ARG A 3 -11.91 -0.12 -3.79
N ILE A 4 -12.27 0.52 -2.69
CA ILE A 4 -11.32 1.26 -1.83
C ILE A 4 -10.43 0.26 -1.09
N VAL A 5 -11.02 -0.81 -0.56
CA VAL A 5 -10.29 -1.86 0.16
C VAL A 5 -9.29 -2.54 -0.76
N THR A 6 -9.65 -2.84 -2.01
CA THR A 6 -8.75 -3.43 -2.99
C THR A 6 -7.49 -2.58 -3.23
N ILE A 7 -7.62 -1.25 -3.32
CA ILE A 7 -6.47 -0.37 -3.48
C ILE A 7 -5.56 -0.45 -2.25
N ALA A 8 -6.14 -0.34 -1.05
CA ALA A 8 -5.38 -0.36 0.20
C ALA A 8 -4.69 -1.72 0.45
N ASP A 9 -5.42 -2.82 0.27
CA ASP A 9 -4.93 -4.19 0.47
C ASP A 9 -3.81 -4.54 -0.51
N VAL A 10 -4.00 -4.24 -1.81
CA VAL A 10 -2.96 -4.50 -2.81
C VAL A 10 -1.74 -3.64 -2.57
N PHE A 11 -1.89 -2.35 -2.24
CA PHE A 11 -0.76 -1.50 -1.92
C PHE A 11 0.05 -2.06 -0.74
N ASP A 12 -0.62 -2.34 0.37
CA ASP A 12 0.03 -2.88 1.57
C ASP A 12 0.73 -4.22 1.29
N ALA A 13 0.06 -5.09 0.52
CA ALA A 13 0.60 -6.37 0.10
C ALA A 13 1.90 -6.28 -0.72
N LEU A 14 2.03 -5.25 -1.57
CA LEU A 14 3.18 -5.08 -2.46
C LEU A 14 4.40 -4.46 -1.74
N ILE A 15 4.15 -3.57 -0.78
CA ILE A 15 5.21 -2.87 -0.06
C ILE A 15 5.71 -3.63 1.19
N SER A 16 4.89 -4.51 1.75
CA SER A 16 5.23 -5.26 2.96
C SER A 16 6.16 -6.43 2.66
N LYS A 17 7.23 -6.57 3.45
CA LYS A 17 8.14 -7.74 3.38
C LYS A 17 7.40 -8.95 3.93
N ARG A 18 7.31 -10.04 3.15
CA ARG A 18 6.73 -11.31 3.60
C ARG A 18 7.84 -12.34 3.79
N ALA A 19 7.59 -13.36 4.61
CA ALA A 19 8.59 -14.39 4.94
C ALA A 19 9.24 -15.07 3.71
N TYR A 20 8.52 -15.09 2.58
CA TYR A 20 8.91 -15.78 1.35
C TYR A 20 9.11 -14.84 0.15
N LYS A 21 8.97 -13.52 0.32
CA LYS A 21 9.02 -12.56 -0.79
C LYS A 21 9.52 -11.21 -0.33
N GLU A 22 10.55 -10.71 -1.01
CA GLU A 22 11.01 -9.33 -0.80
C GLU A 22 9.94 -8.32 -1.20
N SER A 23 9.89 -7.22 -0.45
CA SER A 23 9.07 -6.06 -0.79
C SER A 23 9.45 -5.57 -2.19
N TRP A 24 8.45 -5.18 -2.98
CA TRP A 24 8.71 -4.58 -4.30
C TRP A 24 9.27 -3.17 -4.19
N GLY A 25 9.25 -2.56 -3.01
CA GLY A 25 9.52 -1.14 -2.82
C GLY A 25 8.28 -0.31 -3.16
N GLU A 26 8.17 0.88 -2.57
CA GLU A 26 6.99 1.72 -2.73
C GLU A 26 6.86 2.25 -4.16
N GLU A 27 7.96 2.74 -4.75
CA GLU A 27 8.00 3.30 -6.09
C GLU A 27 7.51 2.29 -7.15
N ARG A 28 8.12 1.10 -7.15
CA ARG A 28 7.71 0.02 -8.06
C ARG A 28 6.26 -0.41 -7.83
N SER A 29 5.81 -0.48 -6.58
CA SER A 29 4.43 -0.85 -6.27
C SER A 29 3.44 0.16 -6.86
N LEU A 30 3.73 1.46 -6.73
CA LEU A 30 2.91 2.53 -7.30
C LEU A 30 2.91 2.50 -8.82
N GLU A 31 4.07 2.27 -9.46
CA GLU A 31 4.16 2.13 -10.91
C GLU A 31 3.28 0.99 -11.44
N GLU A 32 3.32 -0.18 -10.79
CA GLU A 32 2.48 -1.33 -11.17
C GLU A 32 0.99 -1.04 -10.93
N MET A 33 0.64 -0.35 -9.86
CA MET A 33 -0.74 0.05 -9.61
C MET A 33 -1.26 1.04 -10.66
N ILE A 34 -0.42 1.99 -11.11
CA ILE A 34 -0.75 2.94 -12.18
C ILE A 34 -0.93 2.20 -13.51
N LYS A 35 -0.08 1.21 -13.83
CA LYS A 35 -0.24 0.38 -15.04
C LYS A 35 -1.56 -0.40 -15.04
N ALA A 36 -2.05 -0.80 -13.87
CA ALA A 36 -3.31 -1.52 -13.70
C ALA A 36 -4.53 -0.59 -13.52
N LYS A 37 -4.37 0.73 -13.66
CA LYS A 37 -5.47 1.71 -13.62
C LYS A 37 -6.52 1.38 -14.68
N ALA A 38 -7.80 1.51 -14.33
CA ALA A 38 -8.96 1.14 -15.16
C ALA A 38 -9.12 -0.36 -15.48
N ALA A 39 -8.10 -1.21 -15.27
CA ALA A 39 -8.21 -2.66 -15.42
C ALA A 39 -8.59 -3.36 -14.10
N ILE A 40 -7.90 -3.01 -13.02
CA ILE A 40 -8.11 -3.58 -11.67
C ILE A 40 -8.65 -2.51 -10.72
N PHE A 41 -8.16 -1.28 -10.87
CA PHE A 41 -8.49 -0.17 -9.99
C PHE A 41 -9.45 0.81 -10.65
N ASP A 42 -10.38 1.33 -9.85
CA ASP A 42 -11.14 2.51 -10.25
C ASP A 42 -10.18 3.70 -10.47
N PRO A 43 -10.23 4.37 -11.63
CA PRO A 43 -9.34 5.49 -11.93
C PRO A 43 -9.39 6.65 -10.93
N GLU A 44 -10.58 7.07 -10.53
CA GLU A 44 -10.81 8.21 -9.63
C GLU A 44 -10.33 7.89 -8.21
N LEU A 45 -10.63 6.69 -7.73
CA LEU A 45 -10.18 6.23 -6.41
C LEU A 45 -8.67 6.06 -6.36
N LEU A 46 -8.04 5.54 -7.43
CA LEU A 46 -6.59 5.43 -7.48
C LEU A 46 -5.93 6.81 -7.51
N ASP A 47 -6.49 7.78 -8.25
CA ASP A 47 -5.97 9.16 -8.26
C ASP A 47 -6.08 9.82 -6.88
N HIS A 48 -7.20 9.64 -6.18
CA HIS A 48 -7.35 10.12 -4.81
C HIS A 48 -6.39 9.44 -3.83
N PHE A 49 -6.15 8.14 -4.00
CA PHE A 49 -5.16 7.41 -3.22
C PHE A 49 -3.76 7.99 -3.41
N LEU A 50 -3.33 8.20 -4.66
CA LEU A 50 -2.03 8.79 -4.98
C LEU A 50 -1.89 10.21 -4.43
N LEU A 51 -2.95 11.03 -4.50
CA LEU A 51 -2.98 12.38 -3.92
C LEU A 51 -2.81 12.35 -2.39
N ARG A 52 -3.34 11.32 -1.72
CA ARG A 52 -3.26 11.14 -0.27
C ARG A 52 -2.07 10.30 0.19
N LEU A 53 -1.21 9.86 -0.73
CA LEU A 53 -0.05 9.04 -0.42
C LEU A 53 0.86 9.63 0.69
N PRO A 54 1.12 10.96 0.78
CA PRO A 54 1.87 11.52 1.90
C PRO A 54 1.23 11.27 3.27
N LEU A 55 -0.09 11.35 3.37
CA LEU A 55 -0.83 11.04 4.60
C LEU A 55 -0.78 9.54 4.92
N ILE A 56 -0.94 8.71 3.89
CA ILE A 56 -0.86 7.25 4.02
C ILE A 56 0.52 6.83 4.53
N ARG A 57 1.60 7.44 4.01
CA ARG A 57 2.97 7.25 4.50
C ARG A 57 3.12 7.63 5.97
N GLN A 58 2.55 8.77 6.40
CA GLN A 58 2.57 9.18 7.80
C GLN A 58 1.85 8.19 8.71
N ILE A 59 0.68 7.71 8.29
CA ILE A 59 -0.08 6.68 9.02
C ILE A 59 0.76 5.39 9.11
N ARG A 60 1.31 4.92 7.99
CA ARG A 60 2.13 3.71 7.95
C ARG A 60 3.37 3.83 8.83
N GLU A 61 4.02 4.98 8.88
CA GLU A 61 5.17 5.19 9.77
C GLU A 61 4.75 5.26 11.25
N ARG A 62 3.60 5.85 11.56
CA ARG A 62 3.05 5.89 12.92
C ARG A 62 2.68 4.50 13.46
N TYR A 63 2.18 3.62 12.60
CA TYR A 63 1.71 2.28 12.96
C TYR A 63 2.65 1.17 12.50
N LYS A 64 3.85 1.50 12.03
CA LYS A 64 4.89 0.53 11.72
C LYS A 64 5.17 -0.23 13.00
N GLU A 65 4.91 -1.53 13.00
CA GLU A 65 5.03 -2.37 14.18
C GLU A 65 6.41 -2.20 14.84
N LYS A 66 6.42 -1.88 16.13
CA LYS A 66 7.53 -2.13 17.05
C LYS A 66 7.58 -3.63 17.38
N ASP A 67 7.64 -4.49 16.37
CA ASP A 67 7.67 -5.93 16.59
C ASP A 67 9.07 -6.39 16.99
N ALA A 68 9.38 -6.21 18.29
CA ALA A 68 10.29 -7.06 19.09
C ALA A 68 10.43 -6.64 20.59
N ALA A 69 9.80 -5.57 21.10
CA ALA A 69 10.14 -5.07 22.45
C ALA A 69 9.09 -5.27 23.56
N GLU A 70 7.85 -5.66 23.25
CA GLU A 70 6.76 -5.71 24.25
C GLU A 70 6.01 -7.05 24.29
N ALA A 71 6.73 -8.16 24.08
CA ALA A 71 6.30 -9.46 24.59
C ALA A 71 7.20 -9.80 25.79
N LYS A 72 6.89 -9.24 26.96
CA LYS A 72 7.45 -9.65 28.24
C LYS A 72 6.33 -9.95 29.22
#